data_AF-A0A6A3LVY1-F1
#
_entry.id   AF-A0A6A3LVY1-F1
#
_cell.length_a   1.000
_cell.length_b   1.000
_cell.length_c   1.000
_cell.angle_alpha   90.00
_cell.angle_beta   90.00
_cell.angle_gamma   90.00
#
_symmetry.space_group_name_H-M   'P 1'
#
loop_
_entity.id
_entity.type
_entity.pdbx_description
1 polymer ?
#
loop_
_entity_poly.entity_id
_entity_poly.type
_entity_poly.pdbx_seq_one_letter_code
_entity_poly.pdbx_strand_id
1 'polypeptide(L)' 'MSIRESGGEMIVNYADGKPRRTPRRSATFAYEFDGFRSPEEFLVIELSGSFDCVFGIPWLARHQPAID' A
#
# COMPACT_ATOMS: atom_id res chain seq x y z
N MET A 1 -9.39 9.24 -5.59
CA MET A 1 -8.32 8.23 -5.74
C MET A 1 -8.35 7.76 -7.19
N SER A 2 -7.26 7.87 -7.93
CA SER A 2 -7.12 7.26 -9.26
C SER A 2 -6.20 6.04 -9.15
N ILE A 3 -6.58 4.96 -9.81
CA ILE A 3 -5.79 3.73 -9.87
C ILE A 3 -5.06 3.71 -11.21
N ARG A 4 -3.76 3.47 -11.18
CA ARG A 4 -2.89 3.34 -12.35
C ARG A 4 -2.45 1.90 -12.48
N GLU A 5 -2.63 1.33 -13.67
CA GLU A 5 -2.08 0.01 -14.00
C GLU A 5 -0.62 0.16 -14.43
N SER A 6 0.28 -0.62 -13.82
CA SER A 6 1.72 -0.51 -14.04
C SER A 6 2.24 -1.41 -15.16
N GLY A 7 1.38 -2.19 -15.84
CA GLY A 7 1.78 -3.04 -16.97
C GLY A 7 2.57 -4.30 -16.58
N GLY A 8 2.30 -4.90 -15.42
CA GLY A 8 2.94 -6.14 -14.99
C GLY A 8 2.16 -6.86 -13.89
N GLU A 9 2.60 -8.07 -13.54
CA GLU A 9 2.08 -8.83 -12.41
C GLU A 9 3.01 -8.72 -11.20
N MET A 10 2.44 -8.88 -10.01
CA MET A 10 3.15 -8.97 -8.74
C MET A 10 2.70 -10.22 -7.98
N ILE A 11 3.63 -10.83 -7.24
CA ILE A 11 3.32 -11.91 -6.30
C ILE A 11 3.24 -11.32 -4.90
N VAL A 12 2.10 -11.50 -4.24
CA VAL A 12 1.88 -11.10 -2.85
C VAL A 12 1.82 -12.35 -1.98
N ASN A 13 2.70 -12.42 -0.98
CA ASN A 13 2.70 -13.47 0.03
C ASN A 13 1.87 -13.00 1.22
N TYR A 14 0.74 -13.67 1.46
CA TYR A 14 -0.17 -13.34 2.57
C TYR A 14 0.16 -14.14 3.83
N ALA A 15 -0.44 -13.75 4.95
CA ALA A 15 -0.27 -14.44 6.23
C ALA A 15 -0.76 -15.90 6.20
N ASP A 16 -1.65 -16.27 5.28
CA ASP A 16 -2.11 -17.65 5.09
C ASP A 16 -1.07 -18.56 4.41
N GLY A 17 0.11 -18.03 4.10
CA GLY A 17 1.19 -18.75 3.45
C GLY A 17 0.94 -19.06 1.97
N LYS A 18 -0.13 -18.53 1.38
CA LYS A 18 -0.49 -18.76 -0.03
C LYS A 18 -0.11 -17.54 -0.87
N PRO A 19 0.92 -17.62 -1.71
CA PRO A 19 1.22 -16.56 -2.67
C PRO A 19 0.06 -16.39 -3.64
N ARG A 20 -0.28 -15.15 -3.99
CA ARG A 20 -1.24 -14.87 -5.07
C ARG A 20 -0.60 -13.93 -6.07
N ARG A 21 -0.85 -14.20 -7.35
CA ARG A 21 -0.43 -13.35 -8.46
C ARG A 21 -1.55 -12.36 -8.75
N THR A 22 -1.21 -11.09 -8.81
CA THR A 22 -2.17 -9.99 -9.01
C THR A 22 -1.60 -8.96 -9.99
N PRO A 23 -2.44 -8.25 -10.77
CA PRO A 23 -1.99 -7.10 -11.53
C PRO A 23 -1.32 -6.07 -10.61
N ARG A 24 -0.19 -5.52 -11.05
CA ARG A 24 0.48 -4.44 -10.35
C ARG A 24 -0.28 -3.14 -10.63
N ARG A 25 -0.95 -2.65 -9.60
CA ARG A 25 -1.69 -1.39 -9.61
C ARG A 25 -1.18 -0.48 -8.51
N SER A 26 -1.11 0.81 -8.78
CA SER A 26 -0.85 1.82 -7.76
C SER A 26 -1.99 2.82 -7.67
N ALA A 27 -2.13 3.44 -6.51
CA ALA A 27 -3.06 4.53 -6.30
C ALA A 27 -2.38 5.63 -5.50
N THR A 28 -2.57 6.87 -5.94
CA THR A 28 -2.04 8.04 -5.25
C THR A 28 -3.18 8.78 -4.58
N PHE A 29 -3.04 9.04 -3.29
CA PHE A 29 -3.94 9.88 -2.53
C PHE A 29 -3.22 10.51 -1.33
N ALA A 30 -3.72 11.66 -0.88
CA ALA A 30 -3.22 12.28 0.33
C ALA A 30 -3.71 11.46 1.54
N TYR A 31 -2.78 11.10 2.42
CA TYR A 31 -3.10 10.47 3.69
C TYR A 31 -2.86 11.46 4.82
N GLU A 32 -3.80 11.53 5.77
CA GLU A 32 -3.76 12.48 6.89
C GLU A 32 -3.98 11.77 8.22
N PHE A 33 -3.08 11.98 9.17
CA PHE A 33 -3.17 11.53 10.57
C PHE A 33 -2.15 12.28 11.42
N ASP A 34 -2.46 12.55 12.69
CA ASP A 34 -1.52 13.14 13.66
C ASP A 34 -0.68 14.33 13.14
N GLY A 35 -1.33 15.26 12.42
CA GLY A 35 -0.66 16.42 11.81
C GLY A 35 0.19 16.13 10.57
N PHE A 36 0.40 14.85 10.22
CA PHE A 36 0.96 14.44 8.93
C PHE A 36 -0.09 14.57 7.82
N ARG A 37 0.28 15.17 6.69
CA ARG A 37 -0.51 15.20 5.46
C ARG A 37 0.39 15.19 4.24
N SER A 38 0.42 14.08 3.52
CA SER A 38 1.28 13.91 2.34
C SER A 38 0.57 13.11 1.25
N PRO A 39 0.74 13.46 -0.04
CA PRO A 39 0.39 12.56 -1.14
C PRO A 39 1.34 11.36 -1.15
N GLU A 40 0.78 10.17 -0.92
CA GLU A 40 1.54 8.91 -0.97
C GLU A 40 1.05 8.03 -2.13
N GLU A 41 1.97 7.23 -2.68
CA GLU A 41 1.64 6.18 -3.63
C GLU A 41 1.57 4.84 -2.90
N PHE A 42 0.42 4.16 -3.05
CA PHE A 42 0.17 2.83 -2.49
C PHE A 42 0.07 1.80 -3.60
N LEU A 43 0.52 0.57 -3.32
CA LEU A 43 0.17 -0.59 -4.12
C LEU A 43 -1.26 -1.01 -3.79
N VAL A 44 -2.05 -1.34 -4.80
CA VAL A 44 -3.40 -1.87 -4.61
C VAL A 44 -3.30 -3.39 -4.59
N ILE A 45 -3.69 -3.98 -3.46
CA ILE A 45 -3.74 -5.42 -3.24
C ILE A 45 -5.18 -5.75 -2.88
N GLU A 46 -5.82 -6.62 -3.67
CA GLU A 46 -7.20 -7.05 -3.41
C GLU A 46 -7.21 -8.06 -2.26
N LEU A 47 -7.62 -7.58 -1.09
CA LEU A 47 -8.02 -8.37 0.07
C LEU A 47 -9.56 -8.34 0.16
N SER A 48 -10.17 -9.19 0.99
CA SER A 48 -11.63 -9.31 1.16
C SER A 48 -12.34 -7.97 1.40
N GLY A 49 -13.68 -7.94 1.50
CA GLY A 49 -14.53 -6.73 1.40
C GLY A 49 -14.32 -5.54 2.35
N SER A 50 -13.23 -5.45 3.12
CA SER A 50 -12.77 -4.25 3.83
C SER A 50 -11.45 -3.75 3.23
N PHE A 51 -11.21 -2.43 3.30
CA PHE A 51 -9.97 -1.82 2.84
C PHE A 51 -9.18 -1.29 4.02
N ASP A 52 -7.88 -1.63 4.06
CA ASP A 52 -6.90 -1.14 5.02
C ASP A 52 -5.73 -0.49 4.28
N CYS A 53 -5.23 0.66 4.79
CA CYS A 53 -3.96 1.24 4.36
C CYS A 53 -2.82 0.69 5.22
N VAL A 54 -1.84 0.05 4.58
CA VAL A 54 -0.65 -0.45 5.27
C VAL A 54 0.58 0.36 4.87
N PHE A 55 1.19 1.03 5.85
CA PHE A 55 2.46 1.73 5.68
C PHE A 55 3.63 0.76 5.92
N GLY A 56 4.14 0.21 4.83
CA GLY A 56 5.28 -0.71 4.88
C GLY A 56 6.62 -0.04 5.14
N ILE A 57 7.68 -0.86 5.17
CA ILE A 57 9.08 -0.44 5.36
C ILE A 57 9.50 0.74 4.46
N PRO A 58 9.15 0.80 3.15
CA PRO A 58 9.55 1.93 2.31
C PRO A 58 9.01 3.28 2.79
N TRP A 59 7.83 3.31 3.41
CA TRP A 59 7.27 4.53 3.98
C TRP A 59 7.97 4.85 5.32
N LEU A 60 8.15 3.87 6.20
CA LEU A 60 8.88 4.04 7.47
C LEU A 60 10.30 4.57 7.26
N ALA A 61 11.03 4.06 6.27
CA ALA A 61 12.38 4.53 5.95
C ALA A 61 12.42 5.99 5.47
N ARG A 62 11.36 6.45 4.78
CA ARG A 62 11.26 7.85 4.31
C ARG A 62 10.89 8.82 5.41
N HIS A 63 9.92 8.46 6.25
CA HIS A 63 9.31 9.38 7.19
C HIS A 63 9.82 9.23 8.63
N GLN A 64 10.52 8.13 8.93
CA GLN A 64 11.12 7.84 10.24
C GLN A 64 10.19 8.17 11.42
N PRO A 65 8.96 7.65 11.44
CA PRO A 65 8.05 7.91 12.55
C PRO A 65 8.60 7.33 13.84
N ALA A 66 8.25 7.95 14.97
CA ALA A 66 8.44 7.34 16.28
C ALA A 66 7.40 6.23 16.48
N ILE A 67 7.86 5.07 16.95
CA ILE A 67 7.01 3.94 17.36
C ILE A 67 7.44 3.61 18.79
N ASP A 68 6.51 3.72 19.73
CA ASP A 68 6.67 3.33 21.15
C ASP A 68 5.94 2.00 21.39
#